data_AF-A0A1E5WL76-F1
#
_entry.id   AF-A0A1E5WL76-F1
#
_cell.length_a   1.000
_cell.length_b   1.000
_cell.length_c   1.000
_cell.angle_alpha   90.00
_cell.angle_beta   90.00
_cell.angle_gamma   90.00
#
_symmetry.space_group_name_H-M   'P 1'
#
loop_
_entity.id
_entity.type
_entity.pdbx_description
1 polymer ?
#
loop_
_entity_poly.entity_id
_entity_poly.type
_entity_poly.pdbx_seq_one_letter_code
_entity_poly.pdbx_strand_id
1 'polypeptide(L)'
;MAVRASLGCFPSEPALHASCGMPWGVAVTPFSAADECGSPPATGDEGHLLPRCQSCFAYFSLLCPLDRWSWTCAVCGSENDLPAEASARYARDGAHDPPEMRSAFVDLLLQGEEGEAAAAAAPTPVYVAAIDLSCKISRFLRKLFMYASEEFLELVKSALQAALEALSPGSLFGLLTFSSKIGLYDVQGPIPIVKNVFIPPDSDGALPIDLEDIMPLCSFLAPIDSCKDRITEALETIKPMSSWDVAANTAEGQDHVLHHTRGFGVALDVLVNYLGSEYGNAFELARIFAFLSGPPNYGAGQMDTIEDQNAGKAGDADHILLQEQTSFYKNLATSAVQAGVCVDLFAITNEYTDLTSLKVLSVESGGSLFLYSSADESTLPQDIYKMLSRPYAFGCVMRLRTSSQFKIADSVNTLRDIYDFEFERDSQFSRKSSPPILQIAFKYTVLVHNGDKSGAPNSGSRSKYSLERRLRVRTIQYNTTANIWDLYDFVDPDVVLTILVHQVQPLLIFCRSSTTSECIVKSSDTHSENLSTKNN
;
A
#
# COMPACT_ATOMS: atom_id res chain seq x y z
N MET A 1 13.01 -4.90 -10.32
CA MET A 1 12.90 -5.24 -8.89
C MET A 1 14.30 -5.19 -8.35
N ALA A 2 14.59 -4.28 -7.43
CA ALA A 2 15.90 -4.18 -6.80
C ALA A 2 15.87 -4.88 -5.44
N VAL A 3 16.94 -5.59 -5.08
CA VAL A 3 17.05 -6.33 -3.82
C VAL A 3 18.42 -6.03 -3.25
N ARG A 4 18.46 -5.33 -2.12
CA ARG A 4 19.71 -5.03 -1.41
C ARG A 4 19.75 -5.85 -0.13
N ALA A 5 20.78 -6.66 0.04
CA ALA A 5 21.00 -7.39 1.29
C ALA A 5 21.78 -6.53 2.28
N SER A 6 21.50 -6.66 3.58
CA SER A 6 22.30 -6.02 4.63
C SER A 6 23.74 -6.54 4.64
N LEU A 7 23.91 -7.82 4.32
CA LEU A 7 25.19 -8.50 4.20
C LEU A 7 25.34 -9.04 2.77
N GLY A 8 26.32 -8.55 2.02
CA GLY A 8 26.63 -9.00 0.66
C GLY A 8 27.17 -10.43 0.58
N CYS A 9 27.65 -10.96 1.71
CA CYS A 9 27.93 -12.38 1.93
C CYS A 9 27.23 -12.84 3.22
N PHE A 10 26.61 -14.02 3.19
CA PHE A 10 25.84 -14.53 4.30
C PHE A 10 26.74 -15.24 5.31
N PRO A 11 26.45 -15.13 6.62
CA PRO A 11 27.17 -15.87 7.64
C PRO A 11 27.01 -17.38 7.40
N SER A 12 28.09 -18.16 7.55
CA SER A 12 28.01 -19.62 7.36
C SER A 12 27.31 -20.34 8.50
N GLU A 13 27.35 -19.78 9.71
CA GLU A 13 26.82 -20.41 10.91
C GLU A 13 26.11 -19.41 11.83
N PRO A 14 25.16 -19.87 12.66
CA PRO A 14 24.43 -19.00 13.58
C PRO A 14 25.33 -18.28 14.60
N ALA A 15 26.38 -18.95 15.08
CA ALA A 15 27.32 -18.37 16.05
C ALA A 15 28.08 -17.16 15.47
N LEU A 16 28.49 -17.25 14.20
CA LEU A 16 29.14 -16.17 13.48
C LEU A 16 28.20 -14.97 13.33
N HIS A 17 26.94 -15.21 12.95
CA HIS A 17 25.92 -14.16 12.86
C HIS A 17 25.68 -13.49 14.22
N ALA A 18 25.54 -14.26 15.29
CA ALA A 18 25.38 -13.70 16.64
C ALA A 18 26.60 -12.87 17.07
N SER A 19 27.81 -13.30 16.71
CA SER A 19 29.04 -12.58 17.05
C SER A 19 29.27 -11.29 16.26
N CYS A 20 28.68 -11.16 15.06
CA CYS A 20 28.87 -9.99 14.21
C CYS A 20 27.98 -8.81 14.60
N GLY A 21 26.88 -9.06 15.33
CA GLY A 21 25.97 -8.01 15.81
C GLY A 21 25.25 -7.22 14.71
N MET A 22 25.36 -7.65 13.45
CA MET A 22 24.71 -7.00 12.31
C MET A 22 23.37 -7.66 12.00
N PRO A 23 22.31 -6.88 11.70
CA PRO A 23 21.05 -7.46 11.26
C PRO A 23 21.23 -8.15 9.90
N TRP A 24 20.65 -9.32 9.74
CA TRP A 24 20.67 -10.09 8.50
C TRP A 24 19.30 -10.06 7.83
N GLY A 25 19.23 -9.44 6.66
CA GLY A 25 17.97 -9.25 5.96
C GLY A 25 18.15 -8.64 4.56
N VAL A 26 17.04 -8.35 3.90
CA VAL A 26 16.99 -7.70 2.59
C VAL A 26 15.94 -6.59 2.54
N ALA A 27 16.26 -5.51 1.84
CA ALA A 27 15.31 -4.51 1.41
C ALA A 27 14.94 -4.72 -0.07
N VAL A 28 13.65 -4.89 -0.33
CA VAL A 28 13.10 -5.18 -1.66
C VAL A 28 12.36 -3.95 -2.18
N THR A 29 12.62 -3.60 -3.45
CA THR A 29 11.86 -2.60 -4.20
C THR A 29 11.21 -3.28 -5.40
N PRO A 30 9.97 -3.82 -5.26
CA PRO A 30 9.34 -4.69 -6.25
C PRO A 30 9.19 -4.02 -7.63
N PHE A 31 8.78 -2.76 -7.62
CA PHE A 31 8.47 -1.96 -8.81
C PHE A 31 9.67 -1.31 -9.49
N SER A 32 10.89 -1.41 -8.93
CA SER A 32 12.07 -0.87 -9.61
C SER A 32 12.15 -1.43 -11.04
N ALA A 33 12.39 -0.56 -12.03
CA ALA A 33 12.48 -0.97 -13.44
C ALA A 33 13.68 -1.89 -13.70
N ALA A 34 14.74 -1.72 -12.92
CA ALA A 34 15.96 -2.53 -12.95
C ALA A 34 16.23 -3.20 -11.59
N ASP A 35 17.24 -4.07 -11.57
CA ASP A 35 17.89 -4.51 -10.34
C ASP A 35 18.80 -3.43 -9.73
N GLU A 36 19.44 -3.73 -8.61
CA GLU A 36 20.39 -2.86 -7.91
C GLU A 36 21.66 -2.54 -8.72
N CYS A 37 21.92 -3.29 -9.79
CA CYS A 37 23.03 -3.07 -10.72
C CYS A 37 22.60 -2.31 -11.99
N GLY A 38 21.31 -1.97 -12.14
CA GLY A 38 20.78 -1.28 -13.31
C GLY A 38 20.38 -2.19 -14.47
N SER A 39 20.31 -3.51 -14.27
CA SER A 39 19.88 -4.48 -15.30
C SER A 39 18.36 -4.68 -15.29
N PRO A 40 17.67 -4.56 -16.44
CA PRO A 40 16.23 -4.81 -16.53
C PRO A 40 15.89 -6.32 -16.51
N PRO A 41 14.64 -6.70 -16.18
CA PRO A 41 14.21 -8.10 -16.27
C PRO A 41 14.14 -8.58 -17.71
N ALA A 42 14.35 -9.89 -17.91
CA ALA A 42 13.99 -10.52 -19.18
C ALA A 42 12.46 -10.68 -19.26
N THR A 43 11.86 -10.15 -20.33
CA THR A 43 10.41 -10.19 -20.54
C THR A 43 9.98 -11.34 -21.45
N GLY A 44 8.72 -11.75 -21.35
CA GLY A 44 8.08 -12.71 -22.25
C GLY A 44 6.60 -12.92 -21.94
N ASP A 45 5.86 -13.56 -22.83
CA ASP A 45 4.39 -13.55 -22.79
C ASP A 45 3.76 -14.83 -22.19
N GLU A 46 4.60 -15.81 -21.89
CA GLU A 46 4.22 -17.18 -21.54
C GLU A 46 4.43 -17.48 -20.05
N GLY A 47 4.05 -16.54 -19.17
CA GLY A 47 4.25 -16.68 -17.73
C GLY A 47 3.45 -17.81 -17.08
N HIS A 48 2.34 -18.20 -17.69
CA HIS A 48 1.48 -19.28 -17.22
C HIS A 48 2.13 -20.67 -17.38
N LEU A 49 3.10 -20.80 -18.29
CA LEU A 49 3.85 -22.04 -18.54
C LEU A 49 5.05 -22.22 -17.61
N LEU A 50 5.37 -21.23 -16.76
CA LEU A 50 6.53 -21.29 -15.87
C LEU A 50 6.37 -22.40 -14.81
N PRO A 51 7.21 -23.46 -14.83
CA PRO A 51 7.08 -24.58 -13.92
C PRO A 51 7.26 -24.15 -12.45
N ARG A 52 6.55 -24.84 -11.56
CA ARG A 52 6.69 -24.68 -10.11
C ARG A 52 7.10 -25.99 -9.48
N CYS A 53 7.95 -25.90 -8.47
CA CYS A 53 8.35 -27.02 -7.65
C CYS A 53 7.14 -27.60 -6.91
N GLN A 54 6.98 -28.93 -6.92
CA GLN A 54 5.87 -29.61 -6.27
C GLN A 54 5.96 -29.55 -4.74
N SER A 55 7.17 -29.41 -4.18
CA SER A 55 7.41 -29.39 -2.74
C SER A 55 7.27 -27.98 -2.13
N CYS A 56 7.95 -26.98 -2.68
CA CYS A 56 8.02 -25.62 -2.10
C CYS A 56 7.29 -24.53 -2.93
N PHE A 57 6.71 -24.91 -4.07
CA PHE A 57 6.05 -24.00 -5.01
C PHE A 57 6.93 -22.86 -5.53
N ALA A 58 8.26 -22.98 -5.40
CA ALA A 58 9.21 -22.06 -6.04
C ALA A 58 9.13 -22.20 -7.56
N TYR A 59 9.30 -21.09 -8.27
CA TYR A 59 9.33 -21.07 -9.72
C TYR A 59 10.66 -21.59 -10.25
N PHE A 60 10.64 -22.22 -11.41
CA PHE A 60 11.84 -22.55 -12.17
C PHE A 60 12.63 -21.26 -12.49
N SER A 61 13.96 -21.37 -12.50
CA SER A 61 14.86 -20.27 -12.84
C SER A 61 16.17 -20.82 -13.41
N LEU A 62 16.99 -19.95 -14.01
CA LEU A 62 18.32 -20.29 -14.53
C LEU A 62 19.24 -21.00 -13.52
N LEU A 63 19.02 -20.81 -12.22
CA LEU A 63 19.81 -21.45 -11.16
C LEU A 63 19.39 -22.90 -10.89
N CYS A 64 18.30 -23.38 -11.47
CA CYS A 64 17.83 -24.75 -11.33
C CYS A 64 18.58 -25.67 -12.31
N PRO A 65 19.32 -26.68 -11.83
CA PRO A 65 19.87 -27.71 -12.69
C PRO A 65 18.75 -28.36 -13.53
N LEU A 66 18.96 -28.40 -14.84
CA LEU A 66 17.99 -28.88 -15.81
C LEU A 66 18.55 -30.11 -16.53
N ASP A 67 17.88 -31.24 -16.34
CA ASP A 67 18.06 -32.47 -17.09
C ASP A 67 17.03 -32.57 -18.23
N ARG A 68 17.08 -33.65 -19.01
CA ARG A 68 16.20 -33.81 -20.20
C ARG A 68 14.71 -33.87 -19.84
N TRP A 69 14.37 -34.47 -18.70
CA TRP A 69 12.98 -34.74 -18.30
C TRP A 69 12.70 -34.34 -16.84
N SER A 70 13.67 -33.77 -16.15
CA SER A 70 13.54 -33.34 -14.77
C SER A 70 14.39 -32.10 -14.51
N TRP A 71 14.10 -31.41 -13.41
CA TRP A 71 14.89 -30.30 -12.92
C TRP A 71 14.98 -30.35 -11.40
N THR A 72 16.10 -29.89 -10.87
CA THR A 72 16.29 -29.76 -9.42
C THR A 72 15.96 -28.34 -8.99
N CYS A 73 15.07 -28.20 -8.01
CA CYS A 73 14.70 -26.89 -7.48
C CYS A 73 15.89 -26.24 -6.76
N ALA A 74 16.31 -25.06 -7.20
CA ALA A 74 17.39 -24.32 -6.56
C ALA A 74 17.10 -23.93 -5.10
N VAL A 75 15.82 -23.77 -4.74
CA VAL A 75 15.40 -23.32 -3.39
C VAL A 75 15.43 -24.47 -2.38
N CYS A 76 14.73 -25.58 -2.65
CA CYS A 76 14.60 -26.68 -1.70
C CYS A 76 15.38 -27.95 -2.07
N GLY A 77 16.02 -28.00 -3.24
CA GLY A 77 16.79 -29.15 -3.71
C GLY A 77 15.97 -30.36 -4.17
N SER A 78 14.63 -30.28 -4.22
CA SER A 78 13.81 -31.40 -4.69
C SER A 78 13.89 -31.55 -6.21
N GLU A 79 13.90 -32.79 -6.67
CA GLU A 79 13.76 -33.11 -8.09
C GLU A 79 12.29 -33.02 -8.50
N ASN A 80 12.04 -32.47 -9.68
CA ASN A 80 10.71 -32.26 -10.23
C ASN A 80 10.69 -32.75 -11.69
N ASP A 81 9.63 -33.46 -12.05
CA ASP A 81 9.42 -33.91 -13.43
C ASP A 81 9.07 -32.74 -14.36
N LEU A 82 9.56 -32.78 -15.59
CA LEU A 82 9.17 -31.90 -16.69
C LEU A 82 8.21 -32.65 -17.62
N PRO A 83 6.93 -32.24 -17.69
CA PRO A 83 5.99 -32.78 -18.67
C PRO A 83 6.55 -32.67 -20.09
N ALA A 84 6.17 -33.59 -20.98
CA ALA A 84 6.66 -33.62 -22.36
C ALA A 84 6.37 -32.31 -23.14
N GLU A 85 5.27 -31.63 -22.83
CA GLU A 85 4.93 -30.32 -23.40
C GLU A 85 5.89 -29.22 -22.94
N ALA A 86 6.31 -29.26 -21.67
CA ALA A 86 7.28 -28.32 -21.11
C ALA A 86 8.71 -28.66 -21.54
N SER A 87 9.06 -29.93 -21.74
CA SER A 87 10.41 -30.32 -22.15
C SER A 87 10.75 -29.84 -23.56
N ALA A 88 9.76 -29.69 -24.45
CA ALA A 88 9.95 -29.07 -25.76
C ALA A 88 10.37 -27.59 -25.65
N ARG A 89 9.81 -26.84 -24.70
CA ARG A 89 10.17 -25.43 -24.44
C ARG A 89 11.62 -25.28 -23.97
N TYR A 90 12.15 -26.29 -23.27
CA TYR A 90 13.50 -26.28 -22.69
C TYR A 90 14.51 -27.14 -23.47
N ALA A 91 14.13 -27.63 -24.66
CA ALA A 91 15.03 -28.32 -25.56
C ALA A 91 16.11 -27.33 -26.04
N ARG A 92 17.37 -27.56 -25.67
CA ARG A 92 18.50 -26.66 -25.91
C ARG A 92 18.91 -26.62 -27.39
N ASP A 93 18.08 -26.02 -28.23
CA ASP A 93 18.39 -25.76 -29.64
C ASP A 93 19.01 -24.35 -29.84
N GLY A 94 19.10 -23.55 -28.77
CA GLY A 94 19.87 -22.29 -28.68
C GLY A 94 19.30 -21.10 -29.45
N ALA A 95 18.32 -21.30 -30.34
CA ALA A 95 17.71 -20.22 -31.12
C ALA A 95 16.55 -19.51 -30.39
N HIS A 96 15.87 -20.18 -29.45
CA HIS A 96 14.62 -19.70 -28.82
C HIS A 96 14.52 -20.05 -27.32
N ASP A 97 15.61 -19.86 -26.57
CA ASP A 97 15.57 -20.10 -25.12
C ASP A 97 14.61 -19.11 -24.44
N PRO A 98 13.68 -19.59 -23.61
CA PRO A 98 12.70 -18.74 -22.94
C PRO A 98 13.39 -17.81 -21.92
N PRO A 99 12.76 -16.68 -21.53
CA PRO A 99 13.38 -15.68 -20.64
C PRO A 99 13.93 -16.26 -19.33
N GLU A 100 13.25 -17.24 -18.73
CA GLU A 100 13.67 -17.90 -17.49
C GLU A 100 14.93 -18.77 -17.60
N MET A 101 15.35 -19.13 -18.83
CA MET A 101 16.63 -19.79 -19.10
C MET A 101 17.77 -18.81 -19.38
N ARG A 102 17.48 -17.54 -19.60
CA ARG A 102 18.50 -16.53 -19.95
C ARG A 102 18.81 -15.61 -18.78
N SER A 103 17.89 -15.48 -17.84
CA SER A 103 18.01 -14.60 -16.68
C SER A 103 17.36 -15.21 -15.45
N ALA A 104 17.97 -15.01 -14.28
CA ALA A 104 17.35 -15.30 -13.00
C ALA A 104 16.38 -14.20 -12.54
N PHE A 105 16.30 -13.08 -13.30
CA PHE A 105 15.35 -11.98 -13.12
C PHE A 105 14.47 -11.84 -14.37
N VAL A 106 13.21 -12.25 -14.23
CA VAL A 106 12.22 -12.27 -15.31
C VAL A 106 10.95 -11.51 -14.95
N ASP A 107 10.24 -11.02 -15.97
CA ASP A 107 8.95 -10.33 -15.87
C ASP A 107 8.03 -10.79 -16.99
N LEU A 108 7.18 -11.77 -16.67
CA LEU A 108 6.39 -12.52 -17.64
C LEU A 108 4.93 -12.09 -17.61
N LEU A 109 4.32 -11.90 -18.79
CA LEU A 109 2.88 -11.72 -18.91
C LEU A 109 2.16 -13.02 -18.53
N LEU A 110 1.11 -12.92 -17.73
CA LEU A 110 0.17 -13.99 -17.47
C LEU A 110 -1.00 -13.78 -18.42
N GLN A 111 -1.10 -14.60 -19.48
CA GLN A 111 -2.29 -14.61 -20.34
C GLN A 111 -3.52 -14.88 -19.46
N GLY A 112 -4.52 -13.99 -19.56
CA GLY A 112 -5.84 -14.22 -18.99
C GLY A 112 -6.55 -15.33 -19.75
N GLU A 113 -7.53 -15.99 -19.14
CA GLU A 113 -8.42 -16.88 -19.86
C GLU A 113 -9.14 -16.06 -20.95
N GLU A 114 -8.71 -16.21 -22.21
CA GLU A 114 -9.31 -15.54 -23.36
C GLU A 114 -10.71 -16.12 -23.61
N GLY A 115 -11.72 -15.56 -22.93
CA GLY A 115 -13.13 -15.67 -23.28
C GLY A 115 -13.68 -14.32 -23.70
N GLU A 116 -14.58 -14.28 -24.69
CA GLU A 116 -15.30 -13.07 -25.12
C GLU A 116 -16.03 -12.34 -23.97
N ALA A 117 -16.26 -13.01 -22.83
CA ALA A 117 -16.79 -12.43 -21.60
C ALA A 117 -15.77 -11.61 -20.78
N ALA A 118 -14.47 -11.91 -20.87
CA ALA A 118 -13.40 -11.21 -20.13
C ALA A 118 -13.00 -9.88 -20.79
N ALA A 119 -13.13 -9.76 -22.11
CA ALA A 119 -12.83 -8.52 -22.84
C ALA A 119 -13.87 -7.41 -22.62
N ALA A 120 -15.10 -7.75 -22.22
CA ALA A 120 -16.15 -6.80 -21.87
C ALA A 120 -16.04 -6.27 -20.42
N ALA A 121 -15.19 -6.91 -19.60
CA ALA A 121 -14.99 -6.63 -18.18
C ALA A 121 -13.54 -6.22 -17.90
N ALA A 122 -12.90 -5.45 -18.79
CA ALA A 122 -11.59 -4.88 -18.50
C ALA A 122 -11.71 -3.96 -17.27
N PRO A 123 -11.02 -4.25 -16.15
CA PRO A 123 -11.19 -3.47 -14.93
C PRO A 123 -10.81 -2.00 -15.16
N THR A 124 -11.71 -1.06 -14.86
CA THR A 124 -11.39 0.37 -14.92
C THR A 124 -10.88 0.83 -13.57
N PRO A 125 -9.71 1.48 -13.46
CA PRO A 125 -9.23 1.99 -12.19
C PRO A 125 -10.16 3.10 -11.70
N VAL A 126 -10.59 3.00 -10.44
CA VAL A 126 -11.49 3.96 -9.81
C VAL A 126 -10.73 4.80 -8.80
N TYR A 127 -10.90 6.11 -8.85
CA TYR A 127 -10.35 7.06 -7.89
C TYR A 127 -11.48 7.85 -7.25
N VAL A 128 -11.50 7.95 -5.93
CA VAL A 128 -12.52 8.72 -5.21
C VAL A 128 -11.86 9.74 -4.30
N ALA A 129 -12.22 11.01 -4.43
CA ALA A 129 -11.82 12.04 -3.48
C ALA A 129 -12.85 12.13 -2.35
N ALA A 130 -12.43 11.91 -1.11
CA ALA A 130 -13.21 12.14 0.10
C ALA A 130 -12.70 13.40 0.79
N ILE A 131 -13.50 14.47 0.81
CA ILE A 131 -13.08 15.81 1.24
C ILE A 131 -13.81 16.22 2.51
N ASP A 132 -13.04 16.59 3.53
CA ASP A 132 -13.55 17.17 4.78
C ASP A 132 -14.07 18.60 4.58
N LEU A 133 -15.36 18.84 4.87
CA LEU A 133 -15.97 20.18 4.83
C LEU A 133 -16.06 20.87 6.20
N SER A 134 -15.60 20.20 7.27
CA SER A 134 -15.65 20.69 8.65
C SER A 134 -14.56 21.71 9.00
N CYS A 135 -13.91 22.29 7.99
CA CYS A 135 -12.83 23.25 8.15
C CYS A 135 -13.26 24.43 9.06
N LYS A 136 -12.40 24.80 10.01
CA LYS A 136 -12.72 25.70 11.12
C LYS A 136 -13.19 27.10 10.67
N ILE A 137 -14.40 27.50 11.04
CA ILE A 137 -14.84 28.90 11.03
C ILE A 137 -14.96 29.37 12.48
N SER A 138 -13.87 29.90 13.07
CA SER A 138 -13.96 30.53 14.40
C SER A 138 -14.67 31.88 14.30
N ARG A 139 -15.81 32.02 15.00
CA ARG A 139 -16.59 33.28 15.09
C ARG A 139 -15.85 34.39 15.86
N PHE A 140 -14.94 34.05 16.77
CA PHE A 140 -14.26 35.02 17.64
C PHE A 140 -13.03 35.67 16.98
N LEU A 141 -12.44 35.00 15.98
CA LEU A 141 -11.32 35.49 15.16
C LEU A 141 -11.66 35.39 13.67
N ARG A 142 -12.80 35.99 13.30
CA ARG A 142 -13.41 35.98 11.95
C ARG A 142 -12.47 36.41 10.82
N LYS A 143 -11.33 37.05 11.13
CA LYS A 143 -10.36 37.56 10.17
C LYS A 143 -9.02 36.77 10.13
N LEU A 144 -8.84 35.74 10.95
CA LEU A 144 -7.62 34.92 10.92
C LEU A 144 -7.92 33.45 10.61
N PHE A 145 -9.02 32.90 11.13
CA PHE A 145 -9.38 31.48 10.92
C PHE A 145 -10.29 31.22 9.71
N MET A 146 -11.04 32.23 9.23
CA MET A 146 -11.80 32.10 7.98
C MET A 146 -10.85 31.84 6.79
N TYR A 147 -9.71 32.52 6.78
CA TYR A 147 -8.65 32.34 5.77
C TYR A 147 -8.09 30.91 5.78
N ALA A 148 -7.80 30.35 6.95
CA ALA A 148 -7.31 28.97 7.08
C ALA A 148 -8.27 27.90 6.53
N SER A 149 -9.59 28.12 6.60
CA SER A 149 -10.58 27.17 6.07
C SER A 149 -10.71 27.22 4.54
N GLU A 150 -10.59 28.41 3.96
CA GLU A 150 -10.56 28.58 2.51
C GLU A 150 -9.23 28.08 1.96
N GLU A 151 -8.11 28.38 2.62
CA GLU A 151 -6.77 27.89 2.26
C GLU A 151 -6.70 26.35 2.20
N PHE A 152 -7.32 25.64 3.16
CA PHE A 152 -7.41 24.18 3.12
C PHE A 152 -8.14 23.69 1.87
N LEU A 153 -9.34 24.22 1.58
CA LEU A 153 -10.11 23.76 0.42
C LEU A 153 -9.45 24.15 -0.90
N GLU A 154 -8.90 25.36 -1.01
CA GLU A 154 -8.16 25.80 -2.20
C GLU A 154 -6.93 24.91 -2.46
N LEU A 155 -6.25 24.50 -1.40
CA LEU A 155 -5.17 23.54 -1.50
C LEU A 155 -5.65 22.16 -1.98
N VAL A 156 -6.72 21.63 -1.40
CA VAL A 156 -7.31 20.35 -1.81
C VAL A 156 -7.78 20.41 -3.26
N LYS A 157 -8.45 21.49 -3.68
CA LYS A 157 -8.85 21.72 -5.09
C LYS A 157 -7.64 21.71 -6.01
N SER A 158 -6.60 22.47 -5.67
CA SER A 158 -5.35 22.51 -6.44
C SER A 158 -4.69 21.13 -6.54
N ALA A 159 -4.72 20.36 -5.46
CA ALA A 159 -4.16 19.01 -5.43
C ALA A 159 -4.98 18.01 -6.25
N LEU A 160 -6.31 18.12 -6.25
CA LEU A 160 -7.20 17.31 -7.07
C LEU A 160 -7.11 17.67 -8.55
N GLN A 161 -6.95 18.95 -8.89
CA GLN A 161 -6.65 19.36 -10.27
C GLN A 161 -5.34 18.73 -10.75
N ALA A 162 -4.29 18.77 -9.93
CA ALA A 162 -3.02 18.09 -10.22
C ALA A 162 -3.20 16.56 -10.34
N ALA A 163 -4.08 15.96 -9.53
CA ALA A 163 -4.43 14.55 -9.65
C ALA A 163 -5.07 14.23 -11.01
N LEU A 164 -6.08 15.01 -11.43
CA LEU A 164 -6.79 14.82 -12.70
C LEU A 164 -5.87 14.95 -13.93
N GLU A 165 -4.76 15.70 -13.82
CA GLU A 165 -3.71 15.75 -14.86
C GLU A 165 -2.82 14.50 -14.88
N ALA A 166 -2.57 13.88 -13.72
CA ALA A 166 -1.70 12.72 -13.59
C ALA A 166 -2.41 11.38 -13.83
N LEU A 167 -3.74 11.33 -13.68
CA LEU A 167 -4.52 10.11 -13.82
C LEU A 167 -4.51 9.59 -15.26
N SER A 168 -4.46 8.26 -15.39
CA SER A 168 -4.49 7.60 -16.69
C SER A 168 -5.82 7.82 -17.41
N PRO A 169 -5.82 8.02 -18.74
CA PRO A 169 -7.04 8.03 -19.52
C PRO A 169 -7.78 6.68 -19.40
N GLY A 170 -9.11 6.73 -19.30
CA GLY A 170 -9.96 5.57 -19.03
C GLY A 170 -10.22 5.26 -17.56
N SER A 171 -9.65 6.05 -16.63
CA SER A 171 -9.98 5.93 -15.20
C SER A 171 -11.32 6.59 -14.89
N LEU A 172 -11.99 6.11 -13.85
CA LEU A 172 -13.21 6.70 -13.29
C LEU A 172 -12.86 7.54 -12.07
N PHE A 173 -13.56 8.66 -11.90
CA PHE A 173 -13.36 9.57 -10.78
C PHE A 173 -14.70 9.86 -10.07
N GLY A 174 -14.70 9.72 -8.74
CA GLY A 174 -15.83 10.05 -7.86
C GLY A 174 -15.47 11.16 -6.88
N LEU A 175 -16.46 11.98 -6.53
CA LEU A 175 -16.29 13.11 -5.61
C LEU A 175 -17.28 12.99 -4.44
N LEU A 176 -16.73 12.82 -3.24
CA LEU A 176 -17.46 12.69 -1.99
C LEU A 176 -16.99 13.76 -1.01
N THR A 177 -17.93 14.41 -0.33
CA THR A 177 -17.62 15.33 0.77
C THR A 177 -18.19 14.81 2.08
N PHE A 178 -17.51 15.02 3.20
CA PHE A 178 -17.98 14.56 4.51
C PHE A 178 -17.83 15.61 5.62
N SER A 179 -18.70 15.51 6.61
CA SER A 179 -18.76 16.32 7.83
C SER A 179 -19.75 15.65 8.81
N SER A 180 -20.80 16.32 9.29
CA SER A 180 -22.04 15.72 9.82
C SER A 180 -22.95 15.07 8.75
N LYS A 181 -22.66 15.31 7.47
CA LYS A 181 -23.40 14.77 6.33
C LYS A 181 -22.42 14.33 5.25
N ILE A 182 -22.79 13.30 4.50
CA ILE A 182 -22.05 12.79 3.34
C ILE A 182 -22.71 13.38 2.10
N GLY A 183 -21.94 14.04 1.25
CA GLY A 183 -22.38 14.63 -0.01
C GLY A 183 -21.80 13.86 -1.19
N LEU A 184 -22.65 13.24 -2.00
CA LEU A 184 -22.30 12.56 -3.25
C LEU A 184 -22.52 13.51 -4.43
N TYR A 185 -21.51 13.65 -5.29
CA TYR A 185 -21.58 14.51 -6.47
C TYR A 185 -21.81 13.67 -7.73
N ASP A 186 -22.86 13.99 -8.48
CA ASP A 186 -23.05 13.57 -9.86
C ASP A 186 -22.54 14.68 -10.77
N VAL A 187 -21.44 14.41 -11.46
CA VAL A 187 -20.72 15.35 -12.35
C VAL A 187 -20.86 14.97 -13.83
N GLN A 188 -21.70 13.98 -14.15
CA GLN A 188 -21.91 13.54 -15.52
C GLN A 188 -22.92 14.40 -16.27
N GLY A 189 -23.81 15.08 -15.55
CA GLY A 189 -24.69 16.11 -16.10
C GLY A 189 -23.95 17.41 -16.46
N PRO A 190 -24.61 18.33 -17.20
CA PRO A 190 -24.06 19.67 -17.48
C PRO A 190 -23.99 20.58 -16.24
N ILE A 191 -24.70 20.22 -15.17
CA ILE A 191 -24.68 20.92 -13.88
C ILE A 191 -24.44 19.85 -12.81
N PRO A 192 -23.48 20.04 -11.89
CA PRO A 192 -23.23 19.05 -10.84
C PRO A 192 -24.40 18.99 -9.86
N ILE A 193 -24.86 17.78 -9.55
CA ILE A 193 -25.94 17.53 -8.58
C ILE A 193 -25.33 16.92 -7.32
N VAL A 194 -25.61 17.52 -6.16
CA VAL A 194 -25.13 17.02 -4.87
C VAL A 194 -26.29 16.40 -4.08
N LYS A 195 -26.17 15.11 -3.74
CA LYS A 195 -27.10 14.40 -2.85
C LYS A 195 -26.47 14.28 -1.47
N ASN A 196 -27.14 14.80 -0.45
CA ASN A 196 -26.65 14.79 0.93
C ASN A 196 -27.37 13.75 1.78
N VAL A 197 -26.61 13.06 2.63
CA VAL A 197 -27.06 12.02 3.57
C VAL A 197 -26.57 12.40 4.95
N PHE A 198 -27.46 12.43 5.94
CA PHE A 198 -27.06 12.77 7.30
C PHE A 198 -26.46 11.56 8.01
N ILE A 199 -25.37 11.78 8.73
CA ILE A 199 -24.78 10.77 9.61
C ILE A 199 -25.52 10.87 10.95
N PRO A 200 -26.17 9.80 11.42
CA PRO A 200 -26.81 9.81 12.74
C PRO A 200 -25.75 9.81 13.87
N PRO A 201 -25.99 10.53 14.98
CA PRO A 201 -25.02 10.63 16.08
C PRO A 201 -24.82 9.31 16.85
N ASP A 202 -25.84 8.43 16.87
CA ASP A 202 -25.89 7.23 17.73
C ASP A 202 -25.75 5.90 16.95
N SER A 203 -25.33 5.91 15.68
CA SER A 203 -25.22 4.68 14.89
C SER A 203 -23.83 4.03 14.99
N ASP A 204 -23.79 2.71 15.18
CA ASP A 204 -22.61 1.82 15.06
C ASP A 204 -22.05 1.73 13.61
N GLY A 205 -22.00 2.85 12.88
CA GLY A 205 -21.47 2.92 11.50
C GLY A 205 -22.49 2.74 10.37
N ALA A 206 -23.73 2.31 10.66
CA ALA A 206 -24.74 2.11 9.63
C ALA A 206 -25.52 3.41 9.31
N LEU A 207 -25.56 3.79 8.03
CA LEU A 207 -26.48 4.83 7.57
C LEU A 207 -27.93 4.28 7.51
N PRO A 208 -28.95 5.15 7.67
CA PRO A 208 -30.34 4.73 7.53
C PRO A 208 -30.73 4.26 6.12
N ILE A 209 -29.94 4.66 5.11
CA ILE A 209 -30.15 4.38 3.69
C ILE A 209 -28.77 4.11 3.09
N ASP A 210 -28.65 3.05 2.29
CA ASP A 210 -27.41 2.72 1.59
C ASP A 210 -27.11 3.74 0.49
N LEU A 211 -25.84 4.03 0.24
CA LEU A 211 -25.46 5.03 -0.78
C LEU A 211 -25.90 4.62 -2.19
N GLU A 212 -26.00 3.33 -2.45
CA GLU A 212 -26.47 2.75 -3.71
C GLU A 212 -27.91 3.16 -4.05
N ASP A 213 -28.80 3.15 -3.05
CA ASP A 213 -30.19 3.58 -3.21
C ASP A 213 -30.29 5.10 -3.48
N ILE A 214 -29.29 5.86 -3.03
CA ILE A 214 -29.27 7.32 -3.14
C ILE A 214 -28.71 7.72 -4.50
N MET A 215 -27.61 7.11 -4.92
CA MET A 215 -26.96 7.33 -6.20
C MET A 215 -26.32 6.02 -6.67
N PRO A 216 -26.65 5.50 -7.86
CA PRO A 216 -25.97 4.32 -8.38
C PRO A 216 -24.52 4.66 -8.74
N LEU A 217 -23.61 3.68 -8.66
CA LEU A 217 -22.18 3.89 -8.93
C LEU A 217 -21.93 4.45 -10.33
N CYS A 218 -22.73 4.04 -11.31
CA CYS A 218 -22.63 4.53 -12.68
C CYS A 218 -22.96 6.02 -12.83
N SER A 219 -23.64 6.65 -11.87
CA SER A 219 -23.87 8.10 -11.81
C SER A 219 -22.80 8.81 -10.97
N PHE A 220 -22.34 8.16 -9.90
CA PHE A 220 -21.31 8.70 -9.01
C PHE A 220 -19.91 8.74 -9.67
N LEU A 221 -19.56 7.69 -10.42
CA LEU A 221 -18.24 7.53 -11.03
C LEU A 221 -18.24 8.08 -12.46
N ALA A 222 -17.53 9.19 -12.67
CA ALA A 222 -17.44 9.86 -13.96
C ALA A 222 -16.14 9.47 -14.70
N PRO A 223 -16.20 9.14 -16.00
CA PRO A 223 -15.00 8.94 -16.81
C PRO A 223 -14.19 10.23 -16.97
N ILE A 224 -12.91 10.18 -16.61
CA ILE A 224 -12.02 11.36 -16.66
C ILE A 224 -11.90 11.89 -18.10
N ASP A 225 -11.83 11.00 -19.09
CA ASP A 225 -11.65 11.38 -20.51
C ASP A 225 -12.72 12.32 -21.04
N SER A 226 -13.96 12.19 -20.53
CA SER A 226 -15.12 12.95 -21.02
C SER A 226 -15.60 14.01 -20.04
N CYS A 227 -15.33 13.84 -18.75
CA CYS A 227 -15.90 14.69 -17.69
C CYS A 227 -14.86 15.53 -16.95
N LYS A 228 -13.59 15.56 -17.36
CA LYS A 228 -12.53 16.32 -16.68
C LYS A 228 -12.90 17.78 -16.39
N ASP A 229 -13.37 18.52 -17.40
CA ASP A 229 -13.76 19.92 -17.23
C ASP A 229 -14.94 20.07 -16.24
N ARG A 230 -15.91 19.15 -16.29
CA ARG A 230 -17.07 19.13 -15.39
C ARG A 230 -16.69 18.80 -13.95
N ILE A 231 -15.73 17.89 -13.75
CA ILE A 231 -15.19 17.58 -12.43
C ILE A 231 -14.49 18.83 -11.88
N THR A 232 -13.67 19.51 -12.68
CA THR A 232 -13.01 20.76 -12.27
C THR A 232 -14.03 21.85 -11.92
N GLU A 233 -15.08 22.03 -12.72
CA GLU A 233 -16.18 22.95 -12.40
C GLU A 233 -16.90 22.56 -11.10
N ALA A 234 -17.16 21.26 -10.88
CA ALA A 234 -17.76 20.76 -9.65
C ALA A 234 -16.87 21.00 -8.42
N LEU A 235 -15.55 20.85 -8.54
CA LEU A 235 -14.61 21.18 -7.47
C LEU A 235 -14.71 22.65 -7.05
N GLU A 236 -14.94 23.56 -7.99
CA GLU A 236 -15.13 24.99 -7.68
C GLU A 236 -16.47 25.29 -6.97
N THR A 237 -17.45 24.40 -7.08
CA THR A 237 -18.72 24.53 -6.33
C THR A 237 -18.59 24.17 -4.86
N ILE A 238 -17.54 23.44 -4.48
CA ILE A 238 -17.28 23.03 -3.10
C ILE A 238 -16.98 24.26 -2.25
N LYS A 239 -17.74 24.41 -1.16
CA LYS A 239 -17.56 25.49 -0.19
C LYS A 239 -17.48 24.92 1.23
N PRO A 240 -16.81 25.62 2.15
CA PRO A 240 -16.88 25.32 3.58
C PRO A 240 -18.33 25.22 4.02
N MET A 241 -18.62 24.36 5.00
CA MET A 241 -19.96 24.33 5.57
C MET A 241 -20.31 25.71 6.15
N SER A 242 -21.37 26.33 5.63
CA SER A 242 -21.73 27.68 6.04
C SER A 242 -22.24 27.69 7.48
N SER A 243 -21.93 28.76 8.22
CA SER A 243 -22.29 28.94 9.63
C SER A 243 -23.80 28.93 9.96
N TRP A 244 -24.67 28.86 8.93
CA TRP A 244 -26.14 28.77 9.07
C TRP A 244 -26.63 27.32 9.22
N ASP A 245 -25.97 26.34 8.61
CA ASP A 245 -26.36 24.91 8.71
C ASP A 245 -26.19 24.36 10.14
N VAL A 246 -25.32 24.97 10.94
CA VAL A 246 -25.10 24.61 12.36
C VAL A 246 -26.22 25.14 13.27
N ALA A 247 -26.91 26.22 12.88
CA ALA A 247 -27.96 26.85 13.69
C ALA A 247 -29.30 26.09 13.63
N ALA A 248 -29.55 25.33 12.55
CA ALA A 248 -30.77 24.54 12.41
C ALA A 248 -30.78 23.28 13.32
N ASN A 249 -29.60 22.81 13.74
CA ASN A 249 -29.46 21.60 14.57
C ASN A 249 -29.25 21.89 16.07
N THR A 250 -29.26 23.16 16.49
CA THR A 250 -29.09 23.58 17.91
C THR A 250 -30.40 24.13 18.50
N ALA A 251 -31.52 23.47 18.23
CA ALA A 251 -32.81 23.79 18.86
C ALA A 251 -32.96 23.25 20.30
N GLU A 252 -31.96 22.57 20.85
CA GLU A 252 -31.95 22.17 22.27
C GLU A 252 -30.69 22.72 22.95
N GLY A 253 -30.92 23.60 23.93
CA GLY A 253 -29.90 24.42 24.55
C GLY A 253 -28.91 23.61 25.38
N GLN A 254 -27.65 23.62 24.94
CA GLN A 254 -26.50 23.54 25.84
C GLN A 254 -25.29 24.20 25.17
N ASP A 255 -24.64 25.08 25.94
CA ASP A 255 -23.58 26.01 25.55
C ASP A 255 -22.24 25.28 25.36
N HIS A 256 -22.21 24.29 24.45
CA HIS A 256 -20.98 23.62 24.04
C HIS A 256 -20.32 24.40 22.90
N VAL A 257 -19.01 24.63 23.05
CA VAL A 257 -18.11 25.10 21.99
C VAL A 257 -18.48 24.43 20.67
N LEU A 258 -18.66 25.23 19.60
CA LEU A 258 -19.05 24.75 18.27
C LEU A 258 -17.95 23.85 17.66
N HIS A 259 -17.84 22.61 18.13
CA HIS A 259 -16.97 21.61 17.53
C HIS A 259 -17.54 21.26 16.17
N HIS A 260 -16.77 21.54 15.12
CA HIS A 260 -17.13 21.19 13.76
C HIS A 260 -17.07 19.67 13.67
N THR A 261 -18.17 19.02 13.27
CA THR A 261 -18.33 17.56 13.31
C THR A 261 -17.73 16.91 12.06
N ARG A 262 -16.89 15.89 12.29
CA ARG A 262 -16.12 15.12 11.31
C ARG A 262 -16.49 13.65 11.41
N GLY A 263 -17.47 13.26 10.61
CA GLY A 263 -17.93 11.89 10.43
C GLY A 263 -17.01 11.02 9.59
N PHE A 264 -15.69 11.09 9.80
CA PHE A 264 -14.70 10.44 8.93
C PHE A 264 -14.82 8.92 8.89
N GLY A 265 -14.92 8.27 10.05
CA GLY A 265 -14.96 6.80 10.13
C GLY A 265 -16.19 6.23 9.40
N VAL A 266 -17.38 6.78 9.69
CA VAL A 266 -18.63 6.39 9.01
C VAL A 266 -18.57 6.69 7.51
N ALA A 267 -18.07 7.86 7.10
CA ALA A 267 -17.99 8.23 5.69
C ALA A 267 -17.12 7.26 4.89
N LEU A 268 -15.98 6.82 5.44
CA LEU A 268 -15.13 5.83 4.78
C LEU A 268 -15.68 4.42 4.83
N ASP A 269 -16.26 3.99 5.95
CA ASP A 269 -16.87 2.65 6.06
C ASP A 269 -17.97 2.45 5.02
N VAL A 270 -18.88 3.41 4.91
CA VAL A 270 -19.94 3.32 3.91
C VAL A 270 -19.41 3.49 2.49
N LEU A 271 -18.40 4.35 2.25
CA LEU A 271 -17.79 4.47 0.93
C LEU A 271 -17.10 3.16 0.49
N VAL A 272 -16.41 2.48 1.40
CA VAL A 272 -15.78 1.17 1.13
C VAL A 272 -16.85 0.13 0.79
N ASN A 273 -17.93 0.08 1.57
CA ASN A 273 -19.04 -0.84 1.30
C ASN A 273 -19.75 -0.52 -0.02
N TYR A 274 -19.95 0.76 -0.33
CA TYR A 274 -20.56 1.22 -1.58
C TYR A 274 -19.72 0.88 -2.81
N LEU A 275 -18.39 0.98 -2.72
CA LEU A 275 -17.50 0.53 -3.79
C LEU A 275 -17.45 -1.00 -3.90
N GLY A 276 -17.78 -1.72 -2.83
CA GLY A 276 -17.82 -3.19 -2.79
C GLY A 276 -19.18 -3.84 -3.15
N SER A 277 -20.30 -3.11 -3.12
CA SER A 277 -21.66 -3.70 -3.11
C SER A 277 -22.18 -4.21 -4.45
N GLU A 278 -21.89 -3.56 -5.58
CA GLU A 278 -22.53 -3.94 -6.86
C GLU A 278 -21.68 -4.82 -7.79
N TYR A 279 -20.35 -4.86 -7.64
CA TYR A 279 -19.48 -5.45 -8.66
C TYR A 279 -18.17 -6.02 -8.12
N GLY A 280 -18.24 -7.07 -7.30
CA GLY A 280 -17.05 -7.87 -6.96
C GLY A 280 -16.24 -8.40 -8.16
N ASN A 281 -16.72 -8.19 -9.40
CA ASN A 281 -16.05 -8.52 -10.67
C ASN A 281 -15.93 -7.38 -11.71
N ALA A 282 -16.52 -6.17 -11.56
CA ALA A 282 -16.42 -5.11 -12.61
C ALA A 282 -15.43 -3.99 -12.27
N PHE A 283 -15.23 -3.71 -10.98
CA PHE A 283 -14.13 -2.88 -10.53
C PHE A 283 -13.21 -3.77 -9.73
N GLU A 284 -12.10 -4.20 -10.30
CA GLU A 284 -11.13 -4.96 -9.49
C GLU A 284 -10.57 -4.07 -8.36
N LEU A 285 -10.53 -2.73 -8.53
CA LEU A 285 -9.59 -1.86 -7.81
C LEU A 285 -10.06 -0.40 -7.70
N ALA A 286 -10.22 0.10 -6.46
CA ALA A 286 -10.53 1.50 -6.17
C ALA A 286 -9.52 2.14 -5.20
N ARG A 287 -9.26 3.44 -5.37
CA ARG A 287 -8.35 4.21 -4.51
C ARG A 287 -9.03 5.47 -3.99
N ILE A 288 -9.04 5.64 -2.68
CA ILE A 288 -9.66 6.77 -2.00
C ILE A 288 -8.57 7.75 -1.57
N PHE A 289 -8.69 9.01 -2.00
CA PHE A 289 -7.92 10.14 -1.48
C PHE A 289 -8.73 10.83 -0.39
N ALA A 290 -8.40 10.57 0.86
CA ALA A 290 -9.07 11.16 2.01
C ALA A 290 -8.31 12.39 2.51
N PHE A 291 -8.93 13.56 2.42
CA PHE A 291 -8.38 14.83 2.92
C PHE A 291 -9.02 15.17 4.25
N LEU A 292 -8.19 15.29 5.31
CA LEU A 292 -8.61 15.57 6.67
C LEU A 292 -8.04 16.91 7.15
N SER A 293 -8.89 17.76 7.74
CA SER A 293 -8.46 19.03 8.34
C SER A 293 -8.15 18.94 9.85
N GLY A 294 -8.46 17.81 10.48
CA GLY A 294 -8.23 17.58 11.91
C GLY A 294 -8.77 16.22 12.37
N PRO A 295 -8.79 15.95 13.70
CA PRO A 295 -9.18 14.65 14.21
C PRO A 295 -10.67 14.34 13.96
N PRO A 296 -11.00 13.09 13.58
CA PRO A 296 -12.39 12.60 13.56
C PRO A 296 -13.05 12.79 14.92
N ASN A 297 -14.23 13.40 14.96
CA ASN A 297 -14.91 13.76 16.21
C ASN A 297 -16.43 13.55 16.16
N TYR A 298 -16.93 12.76 15.21
CA TYR A 298 -18.35 12.48 15.06
C TYR A 298 -18.58 11.08 14.49
N GLY A 299 -19.55 10.36 15.05
CA GLY A 299 -19.92 9.00 14.61
C GLY A 299 -18.89 7.92 14.96
N ALA A 300 -19.05 6.74 14.38
CA ALA A 300 -18.13 5.62 14.59
C ALA A 300 -16.69 5.97 14.18
N GLY A 301 -15.72 5.56 15.00
CA GLY A 301 -14.30 5.90 14.83
C GLY A 301 -13.92 7.32 15.29
N GLN A 302 -14.79 8.00 16.04
CA GLN A 302 -14.48 9.25 16.73
C GLN A 302 -13.28 9.10 17.68
N MET A 303 -12.39 10.07 17.64
CA MET A 303 -11.19 10.15 18.49
C MET A 303 -11.34 11.23 19.56
N ASP A 304 -10.85 10.93 20.76
CA ASP A 304 -10.86 11.87 21.87
C ASP A 304 -9.78 12.96 21.67
N THR A 305 -10.18 14.23 21.73
CA THR A 305 -9.25 15.36 21.69
C THR A 305 -8.59 15.57 23.05
N ILE A 306 -7.33 16.05 23.07
CA ILE A 306 -6.49 16.23 24.28
C ILE A 306 -7.20 17.01 25.42
N GLU A 307 -8.17 17.87 25.11
CA GLU A 307 -8.93 18.61 26.13
C GLU A 307 -9.73 17.69 27.07
N ASP A 308 -10.23 16.54 26.58
CA ASP A 308 -10.91 15.52 27.39
C ASP A 308 -9.93 14.66 28.21
N GLN A 309 -8.71 14.49 27.71
CA GLN A 309 -7.65 13.71 28.36
C GLN A 309 -7.06 14.42 29.59
N ASN A 310 -7.00 15.75 29.58
CA ASN A 310 -6.52 16.54 30.72
C ASN A 310 -7.57 16.70 31.85
N ALA A 311 -8.85 16.46 31.56
CA ALA A 311 -9.91 16.48 32.56
C ALA A 311 -10.06 15.15 33.33
N GLY A 312 -9.48 14.06 32.80
CA GLY A 312 -9.64 12.70 33.32
C GLY A 312 -8.33 12.04 33.74
N LYS A 313 -7.95 12.23 35.01
CA LYS A 313 -7.05 11.38 35.81
C LYS A 313 -5.54 11.57 35.64
N ALA A 314 -4.98 12.29 36.61
CA ALA A 314 -3.65 12.02 37.13
C ALA A 314 -3.62 10.62 37.78
N GLY A 315 -3.02 9.64 37.10
CA GLY A 315 -2.67 8.35 37.69
C GLY A 315 -2.82 7.16 36.74
N ASP A 316 -1.70 6.73 36.16
CA ASP A 316 -1.46 5.37 35.65
C ASP A 316 -2.38 4.89 34.50
N ALA A 317 -2.36 5.60 33.35
CA ALA A 317 -3.21 5.31 32.19
C ALA A 317 -2.45 5.13 30.85
N ASP A 318 -1.12 5.07 30.85
CA ASP A 318 -0.36 5.17 29.58
C ASP A 318 -0.41 3.88 28.71
N HIS A 319 -0.81 2.73 29.27
CA HIS A 319 -0.92 1.47 28.54
C HIS A 319 -2.32 1.15 27.98
N ILE A 320 -3.37 1.83 28.45
CA ILE A 320 -4.76 1.54 28.05
C ILE A 320 -5.20 2.40 26.86
N LEU A 321 -4.59 3.57 26.68
CA LEU A 321 -5.05 4.62 25.76
C LEU A 321 -4.76 4.37 24.26
N LEU A 322 -3.86 3.44 23.91
CA LEU A 322 -3.47 3.18 22.52
C LEU A 322 -4.23 2.00 21.87
N GLN A 323 -4.94 1.18 22.67
CA GLN A 323 -5.39 -0.15 22.23
C GLN A 323 -6.86 -0.20 21.78
N GLU A 324 -7.72 0.73 22.22
CA GLU A 324 -9.16 0.63 21.95
C GLU A 324 -9.58 1.29 20.61
N GLN A 325 -8.99 2.43 20.24
CA GLN A 325 -9.34 3.17 19.01
C GLN A 325 -8.76 2.58 17.71
N THR A 326 -7.67 1.80 17.83
CA THR A 326 -7.03 1.11 16.70
C THR A 326 -7.89 -0.02 16.13
N SER A 327 -8.80 -0.59 16.91
CA SER A 327 -9.61 -1.75 16.49
C SER A 327 -10.61 -1.43 15.37
N PHE A 328 -11.26 -0.26 15.41
CA PHE A 328 -12.21 0.18 14.38
C PHE A 328 -11.50 0.36 13.03
N TYR A 329 -10.43 1.16 13.00
CA TYR A 329 -9.69 1.45 11.76
C TYR A 329 -9.00 0.21 11.18
N LYS A 330 -8.63 -0.76 12.03
CA LYS A 330 -8.13 -2.07 11.60
C LYS A 330 -9.20 -2.94 10.93
N ASN A 331 -10.40 -2.98 11.50
CA ASN A 331 -11.53 -3.68 10.90
C ASN A 331 -11.93 -3.03 9.57
N LEU A 332 -11.95 -1.70 9.52
CA LEU A 332 -12.20 -0.94 8.29
C LEU A 332 -11.12 -1.22 7.23
N ALA A 333 -9.84 -1.26 7.62
CA ALA A 333 -8.76 -1.64 6.70
C ALA A 333 -8.95 -3.05 6.13
N THR A 334 -9.35 -3.99 6.98
CA THR A 334 -9.64 -5.37 6.55
C THR A 334 -10.79 -5.41 5.55
N SER A 335 -11.88 -4.65 5.79
CA SER A 335 -13.00 -4.51 4.86
C SER A 335 -12.55 -3.88 3.53
N ALA A 336 -11.73 -2.83 3.59
CA ALA A 336 -11.18 -2.16 2.41
C ALA A 336 -10.33 -3.12 1.56
N VAL A 337 -9.45 -3.92 2.18
CA VAL A 337 -8.65 -4.94 1.47
C VAL A 337 -9.55 -6.00 0.81
N GLN A 338 -10.63 -6.44 1.47
CA GLN A 338 -11.58 -7.40 0.91
C GLN A 338 -12.35 -6.82 -0.29
N ALA A 339 -12.68 -5.53 -0.23
CA ALA A 339 -13.34 -4.80 -1.32
C ALA A 339 -12.37 -4.34 -2.43
N GLY A 340 -11.07 -4.62 -2.33
CA GLY A 340 -10.08 -4.15 -3.30
C GLY A 340 -9.85 -2.62 -3.28
N VAL A 341 -10.14 -1.98 -2.14
CA VAL A 341 -10.05 -0.54 -1.92
C VAL A 341 -8.78 -0.17 -1.15
N CYS A 342 -8.05 0.81 -1.66
CA CYS A 342 -6.86 1.39 -1.03
C CYS A 342 -7.16 2.81 -0.54
N VAL A 343 -6.73 3.18 0.68
CA VAL A 343 -7.02 4.50 1.27
C VAL A 343 -5.72 5.28 1.52
N ASP A 344 -5.52 6.39 0.79
CA ASP A 344 -4.50 7.38 1.12
C ASP A 344 -5.09 8.48 1.99
N LEU A 345 -4.34 8.87 3.02
CA LEU A 345 -4.74 9.90 3.96
C LEU A 345 -3.84 11.13 3.82
N PHE A 346 -4.45 12.28 3.54
CA PHE A 346 -3.80 13.58 3.51
C PHE A 346 -4.31 14.40 4.69
N ALA A 347 -3.57 14.35 5.80
CA ALA A 347 -3.87 15.14 6.99
C ALA A 347 -3.23 16.53 6.83
N ILE A 348 -4.06 17.56 6.69
CA ILE A 348 -3.63 18.96 6.56
C ILE A 348 -4.09 19.67 7.83
N THR A 349 -3.28 19.60 8.87
CA THR A 349 -3.67 20.08 10.19
C THR A 349 -2.45 20.41 11.05
N ASN A 350 -2.61 21.43 11.90
CA ASN A 350 -1.64 21.80 12.93
C ASN A 350 -2.09 21.37 14.35
N GLU A 351 -3.21 20.65 14.43
CA GLU A 351 -3.75 20.15 15.68
C GLU A 351 -3.33 18.71 15.90
N TYR A 352 -3.28 18.33 17.19
CA TYR A 352 -3.08 16.94 17.52
C TYR A 352 -4.21 16.10 16.93
N THR A 353 -3.82 15.26 15.98
CA THR A 353 -4.65 14.21 15.39
C THR A 353 -3.93 12.93 15.73
N ASP A 354 -4.62 11.94 16.30
CA ASP A 354 -4.02 10.64 16.59
C ASP A 354 -3.74 9.87 15.28
N LEU A 355 -2.70 10.31 14.58
CA LEU A 355 -2.27 9.74 13.31
C LEU A 355 -1.80 8.30 13.48
N THR A 356 -1.44 7.87 14.69
CA THR A 356 -1.06 6.48 14.96
C THR A 356 -2.23 5.55 14.67
N SER A 357 -3.42 5.89 15.18
CA SER A 357 -4.64 5.11 14.93
C SER A 357 -5.09 5.20 13.47
N LEU A 358 -5.04 6.39 12.85
CA LEU A 358 -5.41 6.57 11.44
C LEU A 358 -4.44 5.91 10.45
N LYS A 359 -3.15 5.83 10.81
CA LYS A 359 -2.12 5.20 9.98
C LYS A 359 -2.41 3.74 9.70
N VAL A 360 -3.03 3.03 10.65
CA VAL A 360 -3.40 1.61 10.48
C VAL A 360 -4.28 1.44 9.24
N LEU A 361 -5.27 2.31 9.04
CA LEU A 361 -6.15 2.27 7.89
C LEU A 361 -5.38 2.38 6.57
N SER A 362 -4.53 3.41 6.43
CA SER A 362 -3.78 3.62 5.19
C SER A 362 -2.74 2.54 4.94
N VAL A 363 -1.97 2.15 5.96
CA VAL A 363 -0.89 1.17 5.78
C VAL A 363 -1.44 -0.22 5.51
N GLU A 364 -2.46 -0.68 6.26
CA GLU A 364 -3.02 -2.02 6.06
C GLU A 364 -3.84 -2.12 4.77
N SER A 365 -4.47 -1.05 4.30
CA SER A 365 -5.13 -1.00 2.97
C SER A 365 -4.16 -0.80 1.79
N GLY A 366 -2.84 -0.68 2.05
CA GLY A 366 -1.81 -0.51 1.02
C GLY A 366 -1.67 0.91 0.47
N GLY A 367 -2.27 1.90 1.13
CA GLY A 367 -2.15 3.33 0.85
C GLY A 367 -1.02 3.99 1.64
N SER A 368 -1.05 5.32 1.70
CA SER A 368 -0.03 6.13 2.38
C SER A 368 -0.66 7.27 3.19
N LEU A 369 0.00 7.63 4.30
CA LEU A 369 -0.38 8.78 5.13
C LEU A 369 0.61 9.92 4.93
N PHE A 370 0.10 11.09 4.58
CA PHE A 370 0.85 12.33 4.40
C PHE A 370 0.36 13.37 5.41
N LEU A 371 1.30 14.00 6.10
CA LEU A 371 1.02 15.08 7.06
C LEU A 371 1.57 16.40 6.54
N TYR A 372 0.69 17.39 6.43
CA TYR A 372 1.02 18.77 6.10
C TYR A 372 0.63 19.68 7.27
N SER A 373 1.62 20.26 7.95
CA SER A 373 1.38 21.09 9.13
C SER A 373 0.76 22.46 8.83
N SER A 374 0.87 22.92 7.58
CA SER A 374 0.30 24.19 7.09
C SER A 374 -0.14 24.04 5.64
N ALA A 375 -1.17 24.77 5.24
CA ALA A 375 -1.64 24.80 3.86
C ALA A 375 -0.70 25.64 2.96
N ASP A 376 -0.17 26.75 3.47
CA ASP A 376 0.59 27.75 2.70
C ASP A 376 1.92 27.21 2.13
N GLU A 377 2.61 26.37 2.89
CA GLU A 377 3.93 25.80 2.52
C GLU A 377 3.82 24.36 2.02
N SER A 378 2.60 23.88 1.76
CA SER A 378 2.39 22.48 1.41
C SER A 378 2.79 22.17 -0.03
N THR A 379 3.44 21.03 -0.22
CA THR A 379 3.77 20.46 -1.53
C THR A 379 2.72 19.47 -2.03
N LEU A 380 1.52 19.49 -1.43
CA LEU A 380 0.46 18.51 -1.66
C LEU A 380 0.15 18.30 -3.16
N PRO A 381 -0.06 19.35 -3.98
CA PRO A 381 -0.33 19.16 -5.41
C PRO A 381 0.80 18.46 -6.14
N GLN A 382 2.06 18.81 -5.84
CA GLN A 382 3.24 18.20 -6.45
C GLN A 382 3.41 16.76 -6.00
N ASP A 383 3.12 16.47 -4.73
CA ASP A 383 3.24 15.13 -4.16
C ASP A 383 2.19 14.17 -4.72
N ILE A 384 0.93 14.61 -4.83
CA ILE A 384 -0.12 13.82 -5.49
C ILE A 384 0.20 13.58 -6.96
N TYR A 385 0.62 14.62 -7.70
CA TYR A 385 1.01 14.46 -9.09
C TYR A 385 2.14 13.42 -9.24
N LYS A 386 3.19 13.51 -8.41
CA LYS A 386 4.30 12.54 -8.41
C LYS A 386 3.85 11.14 -7.99
N MET A 387 2.93 11.03 -7.05
CA MET A 387 2.40 9.76 -6.57
C MET A 387 1.65 9.02 -7.69
N LEU A 388 0.81 9.75 -8.43
CA LEU A 388 0.00 9.19 -9.52
C LEU A 388 0.78 9.01 -10.81
N SER A 389 1.82 9.80 -11.03
CA SER A 389 2.73 9.64 -12.17
C SER A 389 3.66 8.42 -12.04
N ARG A 390 3.81 7.87 -10.84
CA ARG A 390 4.61 6.65 -10.63
C ARG A 390 3.87 5.44 -11.19
N PRO A 391 4.58 4.44 -11.72
CA PRO A 391 3.96 3.19 -12.14
C PRO A 391 3.25 2.58 -10.94
N TYR A 392 1.92 2.52 -11.03
CA TYR A 392 1.08 1.92 -10.03
C TYR A 392 0.67 0.54 -10.50
N ALA A 393 0.64 -0.41 -9.57
CA ALA A 393 0.12 -1.71 -9.85
C ALA A 393 -0.76 -2.19 -8.71
N PHE A 394 -1.58 -3.15 -9.08
CA PHE A 394 -2.76 -3.50 -8.36
C PHE A 394 -2.83 -5.00 -8.14
N GLY A 395 -3.65 -5.46 -7.19
CA GLY A 395 -3.79 -6.88 -6.88
C GLY A 395 -2.44 -7.54 -6.55
N CYS A 396 -1.55 -6.76 -5.93
CA CYS A 396 -0.15 -7.09 -5.76
C CYS A 396 0.01 -8.20 -4.72
N VAL A 397 0.59 -9.32 -5.14
CA VAL A 397 0.96 -10.43 -4.25
C VAL A 397 2.44 -10.68 -4.39
N MET A 398 3.19 -10.37 -3.33
CA MET A 398 4.60 -10.73 -3.23
C MET A 398 4.78 -11.93 -2.31
N ARG A 399 5.63 -12.86 -2.74
CA ARG A 399 6.02 -14.02 -1.95
C ARG A 399 7.51 -14.24 -2.03
N LEU A 400 8.16 -14.13 -0.87
CA LEU A 400 9.57 -14.44 -0.65
C LEU A 400 9.72 -15.92 -0.26
N ARG A 401 10.76 -16.59 -0.77
CA ARG A 401 11.12 -17.97 -0.45
C ARG A 401 12.63 -18.06 -0.25
N THR A 402 13.05 -18.80 0.74
CA THR A 402 14.45 -19.00 1.12
C THR A 402 14.84 -20.47 0.99
N SER A 403 16.13 -20.76 0.89
CA SER A 403 16.62 -22.14 0.96
C SER A 403 16.47 -22.70 2.38
N SER A 404 16.53 -24.03 2.52
CA SER A 404 16.17 -24.73 3.76
C SER A 404 16.98 -24.37 5.01
N GLN A 405 18.11 -23.67 4.86
CA GLN A 405 19.01 -23.29 5.95
C GLN A 405 18.60 -21.99 6.66
N PHE A 406 17.70 -21.20 6.08
CA PHE A 406 17.28 -19.95 6.70
C PHE A 406 15.84 -19.65 6.35
N LYS A 407 15.19 -18.86 7.19
CA LYS A 407 13.81 -18.44 7.01
C LYS A 407 13.64 -16.96 7.30
N ILE A 408 12.48 -16.46 6.93
CA ILE A 408 12.04 -15.10 7.21
C ILE A 408 11.57 -15.07 8.66
N ALA A 409 12.20 -14.27 9.50
CA ALA A 409 11.85 -14.09 10.90
C ALA A 409 10.72 -13.06 11.04
N ASP A 410 10.89 -11.91 10.40
CA ASP A 410 9.93 -10.81 10.41
C ASP A 410 9.88 -10.13 9.03
N SER A 411 8.77 -9.47 8.74
CA SER A 411 8.59 -8.70 7.52
C SER A 411 7.85 -7.41 7.80
N VAL A 412 8.41 -6.29 7.35
CA VAL A 412 7.78 -4.98 7.49
C VAL A 412 7.45 -4.44 6.11
N ASN A 413 6.14 -4.26 5.86
CA ASN A 413 5.62 -3.76 4.58
C ASN A 413 5.45 -2.24 4.67
N THR A 414 6.40 -1.48 4.14
CA THR A 414 6.28 -0.02 3.99
C THR A 414 6.60 0.39 2.55
N LEU A 415 7.12 1.60 2.32
CA LEU A 415 7.59 2.06 1.00
C LEU A 415 8.64 1.12 0.36
N ARG A 416 9.35 0.36 1.20
CA ARG A 416 10.17 -0.79 0.80
C ARG A 416 9.78 -1.96 1.69
N ASP A 417 9.71 -3.15 1.09
CA ASP A 417 9.42 -4.37 1.84
C ASP A 417 10.74 -4.90 2.40
N ILE A 418 10.81 -5.02 3.72
CA ILE A 418 12.01 -5.41 4.45
C ILE A 418 11.77 -6.77 5.08
N TYR A 419 12.72 -7.66 4.90
CA TYR A 419 12.67 -9.03 5.39
C TYR A 419 13.90 -9.32 6.23
N ASP A 420 13.66 -9.70 7.48
CA ASP A 420 14.70 -10.16 8.37
C ASP A 420 14.83 -11.68 8.29
N PHE A 421 16.07 -12.16 8.37
CA PHE A 421 16.40 -13.57 8.25
C PHE A 421 16.90 -14.13 9.57
N GLU A 422 16.51 -15.37 9.80
CA GLU A 422 17.07 -16.20 10.87
C GLU A 422 17.46 -17.57 10.33
N PHE A 423 18.44 -18.19 10.96
CA PHE A 423 18.79 -19.57 10.66
C PHE A 423 17.64 -20.49 11.08
N GLU A 424 17.40 -21.53 10.28
CA GLU A 424 16.55 -22.62 10.74
C GLU A 424 17.27 -23.39 11.86
N ARG A 425 16.52 -24.06 12.75
CA ARG A 425 17.15 -24.76 13.88
C ARG A 425 18.18 -25.78 13.40
N ASP A 426 19.35 -25.78 14.03
CA ASP A 426 20.48 -26.68 13.75
C ASP A 426 20.99 -26.63 12.30
N SER A 427 20.74 -25.52 11.60
CA SER A 427 21.18 -25.32 10.22
C SER A 427 22.47 -24.50 10.13
N GLN A 428 23.27 -24.82 9.12
CA GLN A 428 24.48 -24.09 8.77
C GLN A 428 24.76 -24.25 7.27
N PHE A 429 25.44 -23.27 6.69
CA PHE A 429 25.99 -23.39 5.35
C PHE A 429 27.38 -24.04 5.45
N SER A 430 27.52 -25.20 4.82
CA SER A 430 28.82 -25.88 4.72
C SER A 430 29.36 -25.75 3.31
N ARG A 431 30.67 -25.96 3.10
CA ARG A 431 31.28 -25.97 1.75
C ARG A 431 30.65 -27.02 0.80
N LYS A 432 29.89 -27.98 1.33
CA LYS A 432 29.20 -29.02 0.56
C LYS A 432 27.68 -28.77 0.43
N SER A 433 27.12 -27.81 1.16
CA SER A 433 25.70 -27.48 1.02
C SER A 433 25.49 -26.62 -0.21
N SER A 434 24.27 -26.64 -0.74
CA SER A 434 23.83 -25.66 -1.72
C SER A 434 24.05 -24.24 -1.18
N PRO A 435 24.43 -23.29 -2.03
CA PRO A 435 24.53 -21.89 -1.63
C PRO A 435 23.16 -21.36 -1.18
N PRO A 436 23.11 -20.34 -0.32
CA PRO A 436 21.86 -19.69 0.06
C PRO A 436 21.16 -19.12 -1.16
N ILE A 437 19.90 -19.54 -1.36
CA ILE A 437 19.04 -19.05 -2.44
C ILE A 437 17.87 -18.26 -1.84
N LEU A 438 17.63 -17.08 -2.41
CA LEU A 438 16.46 -16.24 -2.16
C LEU A 438 15.66 -16.12 -3.46
N GLN A 439 14.40 -16.52 -3.45
CA GLN A 439 13.48 -16.31 -4.57
C GLN A 439 12.32 -15.40 -4.19
N ILE A 440 12.14 -14.34 -4.96
CA ILE A 440 11.04 -13.37 -4.82
C ILE A 440 10.13 -13.53 -6.03
N ALA A 441 8.86 -13.84 -5.78
CA ALA A 441 7.84 -13.86 -6.81
C ALA A 441 6.82 -12.77 -6.54
N PHE A 442 6.66 -11.85 -7.48
CA PHE A 442 5.78 -10.71 -7.39
C PHE A 442 4.77 -10.74 -8.54
N LYS A 443 3.50 -10.99 -8.19
CA LYS A 443 2.38 -10.93 -9.12
C LYS A 443 1.71 -9.57 -8.97
N TYR A 444 1.49 -8.89 -10.08
CA TYR A 444 0.84 -7.58 -10.08
C TYR A 444 0.11 -7.36 -11.39
N THR A 445 -0.93 -6.53 -11.35
CA THR A 445 -1.65 -6.07 -12.53
C THR A 445 -1.28 -4.61 -12.77
N VAL A 446 -0.84 -4.27 -13.97
CA VAL A 446 -0.46 -2.89 -14.34
C VAL A 446 -1.28 -2.43 -15.53
N LEU A 447 -1.68 -1.16 -15.54
CA LEU A 447 -2.30 -0.54 -16.70
C LEU A 447 -1.21 -0.18 -17.71
N VAL A 448 -1.25 -0.82 -18.88
CA VAL A 448 -0.29 -0.57 -19.95
C VAL A 448 -0.96 0.23 -21.05
N HIS A 449 -0.26 1.27 -21.49
CA HIS A 449 -0.66 2.02 -22.66
C HIS A 449 -0.30 1.25 -23.92
N ASN A 450 -1.32 0.83 -24.66
CA ASN A 450 -1.14 0.33 -26.01
C ASN A 450 -0.99 1.56 -26.91
N GLY A 451 0.23 2.10 -27.00
CA GLY A 451 0.54 3.11 -28.01
C GLY A 451 0.16 2.61 -29.41
N ASP A 452 -0.02 3.52 -30.37
CA ASP A 452 -0.34 3.21 -31.77
C ASP A 452 0.71 2.25 -32.36
N LYS A 453 0.54 0.93 -32.16
CA LYS A 453 1.24 -0.11 -32.90
C LYS A 453 0.67 -0.07 -34.32
N SER A 454 1.17 0.91 -35.08
CA SER A 454 0.89 1.16 -36.48
C SER A 454 1.08 -0.12 -37.29
N GLY A 455 0.02 -0.55 -37.98
CA GLY A 455 0.10 -1.63 -38.97
C GLY A 455 -1.19 -2.39 -39.28
N ALA A 456 -2.23 -2.33 -38.45
CA ALA A 456 -3.49 -3.03 -38.74
C ALA A 456 -4.58 -2.04 -39.18
N PRO A 457 -5.10 -2.12 -40.42
CA PRO A 457 -6.20 -1.28 -40.85
C PRO A 457 -7.50 -1.81 -40.25
N ASN A 458 -8.30 -0.88 -39.72
CA ASN A 458 -9.74 -1.00 -39.46
C ASN A 458 -10.21 -2.15 -38.56
N SER A 459 -10.26 -1.88 -37.25
CA SER A 459 -11.33 -2.40 -36.40
C SER A 459 -11.63 -1.39 -35.29
N GLY A 460 -12.90 -1.04 -35.12
CA GLY A 460 -13.36 0.01 -34.22
C GLY A 460 -12.95 -0.20 -32.76
N SER A 461 -12.67 0.93 -32.09
CA SER A 461 -12.64 1.11 -30.63
C SER A 461 -12.04 -0.02 -29.80
N ARG A 462 -10.76 -0.35 -30.00
CA ARG A 462 -9.98 -1.01 -28.95
C ARG A 462 -9.56 0.05 -27.93
N SER A 463 -9.74 -0.23 -26.64
CA SER A 463 -9.29 0.66 -25.56
C SER A 463 -7.80 0.95 -25.73
N LYS A 464 -7.41 2.23 -25.62
CA LYS A 464 -6.02 2.70 -25.74
C LYS A 464 -5.12 2.18 -24.61
N TYR A 465 -5.71 1.53 -23.61
CA TYR A 465 -5.08 0.95 -22.43
C TYR A 465 -5.58 -0.49 -22.25
N SER A 466 -4.68 -1.37 -21.84
CA SER A 466 -5.00 -2.73 -21.42
C SER A 466 -4.37 -3.02 -20.07
N LEU A 467 -5.10 -3.73 -19.22
CA LEU A 467 -4.53 -4.28 -18.00
C LEU A 467 -3.73 -5.53 -18.32
N GLU A 468 -2.47 -5.52 -17.92
CA GLU A 468 -1.57 -6.65 -18.04
C GLU A 468 -1.33 -7.24 -16.65
N ARG A 469 -1.74 -8.49 -16.46
CA ARG A 469 -1.35 -9.26 -15.27
C ARG A 469 0.04 -9.84 -15.50
N ARG A 470 0.98 -9.53 -14.64
CA ARG A 470 2.39 -9.91 -14.79
C ARG A 470 2.90 -10.69 -13.58
N LEU A 471 3.85 -11.58 -13.83
CA LEU A 471 4.58 -12.35 -12.85
C LEU A 471 6.08 -12.01 -12.99
N ARG A 472 6.58 -11.26 -12.01
CA ARG A 472 7.99 -10.93 -11.90
C ARG A 472 8.66 -11.87 -10.91
N VAL A 473 9.64 -12.64 -11.36
CA VAL A 473 10.38 -13.59 -10.52
C VAL A 473 11.84 -13.18 -10.50
N ARG A 474 12.42 -13.14 -9.31
CA ARG A 474 13.84 -12.93 -9.11
C ARG A 474 14.41 -13.99 -8.20
N THR A 475 15.39 -14.74 -8.70
CA THR A 475 16.12 -15.74 -7.91
C THR A 475 17.56 -15.29 -7.74
N ILE A 476 18.01 -15.16 -6.50
CA ILE A 476 19.33 -14.64 -6.14
C ILE A 476 20.07 -15.72 -5.36
N GLN A 477 21.34 -15.91 -5.71
CA GLN A 477 22.26 -16.76 -4.98
C GLN A 477 23.25 -15.88 -4.22
N TYR A 478 23.36 -16.07 -2.91
CA TYR A 478 24.35 -15.38 -2.09
C TYR A 478 25.58 -16.27 -1.84
N ASN A 479 26.72 -15.63 -1.64
CA ASN A 479 27.93 -16.31 -1.16
C ASN A 479 27.89 -16.41 0.36
N THR A 480 28.59 -17.41 0.92
CA THR A 480 28.71 -17.58 2.37
C THR A 480 30.14 -17.39 2.81
N THR A 481 30.36 -16.79 3.98
CA THR A 481 31.67 -16.69 4.61
C THR A 481 31.66 -17.24 6.03
N ALA A 482 32.79 -17.83 6.43
CA ALA A 482 33.07 -18.22 7.80
C ALA A 482 33.95 -17.19 8.53
N ASN A 483 34.38 -16.13 7.83
CA ASN A 483 35.22 -15.09 8.37
C ASN A 483 34.37 -13.86 8.71
N ILE A 484 34.47 -13.39 9.95
CA ILE A 484 33.73 -12.23 10.42
C ILE A 484 34.15 -10.94 9.68
N TRP A 485 35.43 -10.82 9.30
CA TRP A 485 35.94 -9.63 8.60
C TRP A 485 35.31 -9.46 7.23
N ASP A 486 35.14 -10.57 6.50
CA ASP A 486 34.46 -10.56 5.21
C ASP A 486 33.01 -10.07 5.35
N LEU A 487 32.33 -10.40 6.45
CA LEU A 487 30.98 -9.88 6.69
C LEU A 487 30.98 -8.35 6.74
N TYR A 488 31.88 -7.76 7.53
CA TYR A 488 32.00 -6.30 7.67
C TYR A 488 32.39 -5.60 6.37
N ASP A 489 33.27 -6.19 5.56
CA ASP A 489 33.69 -5.61 4.28
C ASP A 489 32.55 -5.53 3.26
N PHE A 490 31.54 -6.41 3.38
CA PHE A 490 30.39 -6.47 2.47
C PHE A 490 29.07 -6.02 3.13
N VAL A 491 29.11 -5.23 4.20
CA VAL A 491 27.91 -4.63 4.81
C VAL A 491 27.35 -3.52 3.92
N ASP A 492 26.02 -3.51 3.73
CA ASP A 492 25.29 -2.37 3.18
C ASP A 492 24.70 -1.52 4.33
N PRO A 493 25.30 -0.36 4.66
CA PRO A 493 24.90 0.44 5.81
C PRO A 493 23.49 1.02 5.67
N ASP A 494 23.02 1.28 4.45
CA ASP A 494 21.67 1.83 4.24
C ASP A 494 20.62 0.79 4.64
N VAL A 495 20.82 -0.47 4.23
CA VAL A 495 19.88 -1.55 4.52
C VAL A 495 19.91 -1.90 6.01
N VAL A 496 21.10 -1.95 6.61
CA VAL A 496 21.26 -2.16 8.06
C VAL A 496 20.50 -1.08 8.84
N LEU A 497 20.72 0.20 8.51
CA LEU A 497 20.03 1.31 9.16
C LEU A 497 18.51 1.20 8.99
N THR A 498 18.06 0.84 7.78
CA THR A 498 16.63 0.69 7.49
C THR A 498 16.01 -0.43 8.37
N ILE A 499 16.64 -1.61 8.43
CA ILE A 499 16.19 -2.72 9.27
C ILE A 499 16.12 -2.29 10.75
N LEU A 500 17.19 -1.70 11.28
CA LEU A 500 17.24 -1.26 12.68
C LEU A 500 16.17 -0.23 13.01
N VAL A 501 15.94 0.75 12.13
CA VAL A 501 14.88 1.76 12.33
C VAL A 501 13.51 1.11 12.42
N HIS A 502 13.24 0.09 11.58
CA HIS A 502 11.96 -0.62 11.63
C HIS A 502 11.82 -1.54 12.83
N GLN A 503 12.89 -2.18 13.29
CA GLN A 503 12.86 -2.98 14.52
C GLN A 503 12.59 -2.11 15.76
N VAL A 504 13.08 -0.87 15.76
CA VAL A 504 12.91 0.08 16.88
C VAL A 504 11.57 0.83 16.82
N GLN A 505 10.94 0.95 15.65
CA GLN A 505 9.69 1.70 15.49
C GLN A 505 8.51 1.15 16.33
N PRO A 506 8.25 -0.17 16.43
CA PRO A 506 7.27 -0.72 17.36
C PRO A 506 7.65 -0.44 18.82
N LEU A 507 8.94 -0.52 19.18
CA LEU A 507 9.43 -0.24 20.53
C LEU A 507 9.25 1.24 20.92
N LEU A 508 9.38 2.17 19.98
CA LEU A 508 9.12 3.61 20.18
C LEU A 508 7.66 3.92 20.53
N ILE A 509 6.70 3.10 20.08
CA ILE A 509 5.29 3.25 20.42
C ILE A 509 5.03 2.82 21.87
N PHE A 510 5.84 1.91 22.42
CA PHE A 510 5.64 1.32 23.75
C PHE A 510 6.65 1.79 24.82
N CYS A 511 7.75 2.47 24.48
CA CYS A 511 8.80 2.87 25.42
C CYS A 511 9.17 4.36 25.31
N ARG A 512 9.53 4.96 26.46
CA ARG A 512 9.96 6.37 26.56
C ARG A 512 11.22 6.65 25.73
N SER A 513 11.35 7.88 25.24
CA SER A 513 12.49 8.40 24.46
C SER A 513 13.88 8.21 25.13
N SER A 514 13.94 8.09 26.46
CA SER A 514 15.18 7.84 27.20
C SER A 514 15.64 6.37 27.18
N THR A 515 14.71 5.44 26.95
CA THR A 515 14.97 3.99 26.85
C THR A 515 15.25 3.55 25.41
N THR A 516 14.83 4.33 24.41
CA THR A 516 15.05 4.03 22.99
C THR A 516 16.50 4.19 22.54
N SER A 517 17.23 5.17 23.07
CA SER A 517 18.69 5.26 22.84
C SER A 517 19.42 4.06 23.45
N GLU A 518 18.96 3.58 24.61
CA GLU A 518 19.45 2.34 25.20
C GLU A 518 18.98 1.10 24.45
N CYS A 519 17.80 1.07 23.83
CA CYS A 519 17.33 -0.05 23.01
C CYS A 519 18.03 -0.13 21.67
N ILE A 520 18.43 0.99 21.05
CA ILE A 520 19.30 0.95 19.86
C ILE A 520 20.65 0.34 20.25
N VAL A 521 21.24 0.78 21.36
CA VAL A 521 22.51 0.23 21.89
C VAL A 521 22.36 -1.22 22.37
N LYS A 522 21.23 -1.60 22.98
CA LYS A 522 20.96 -2.95 23.49
C LYS A 522 20.44 -3.90 22.41
N SER A 523 19.83 -3.44 21.32
CA SER A 523 19.40 -4.32 20.22
C SER A 523 20.59 -5.01 19.54
N SER A 524 21.72 -4.30 19.44
CA SER A 524 23.04 -4.86 19.12
C SER A 524 23.56 -5.86 20.16
N ASP A 525 23.18 -5.71 21.44
CA ASP A 525 23.63 -6.59 22.54
C ASP A 525 22.70 -7.79 22.79
N THR A 526 21.39 -7.69 22.52
CA THR A 526 20.38 -8.72 22.86
C THR A 526 20.47 -10.00 22.02
N HIS A 527 21.18 -9.97 20.89
CA HIS A 527 21.55 -11.20 20.18
C HIS A 527 22.59 -12.04 20.93
N SER A 528 23.33 -11.44 21.88
CA SER A 528 24.32 -12.16 22.70
C SER A 528 23.74 -12.78 23.98
N GLU A 529 22.69 -12.20 24.58
CA GLU A 529 22.16 -12.67 25.88
C GLU A 529 21.13 -13.80 25.80
N ASN A 530 20.39 -13.93 24.68
CA ASN A 530 19.35 -14.96 24.53
C ASN A 530 19.89 -16.41 24.33
N LEU A 531 21.21 -16.60 24.21
CA LEU A 531 21.85 -17.92 24.21
C LEU A 531 22.43 -18.33 25.58
N SER A 532 22.59 -17.40 26.52
CA SER A 532 23.15 -17.69 27.85
C SER A 532 22.15 -18.36 28.79
N THR A 533 20.84 -18.14 28.59
CA THR A 533 19.78 -18.65 29.49
C THR A 533 19.18 -20.00 29.10
N LYS A 534 19.71 -20.69 28.08
CA LYS A 534 19.28 -22.06 27.69
C LYS A 534 20.24 -23.19 28.08
N ASN A 535 21.34 -22.89 28.76
CA ASN A 535 22.19 -23.89 29.41
C ASN A 535 22.05 -23.79 30.94
N ASN A 536 20.91 -24.26 31.45
CA ASN A 536 20.78 -24.80 32.81
C ASN A 536 19.67 -25.84 32.84
#